data_AF-A0A527D2H1-F1
#
_entry.id   AF-A0A527D2H1-F1
#
_cell.length_a   1.000
_cell.length_b   1.000
_cell.length_c   1.000
_cell.angle_alpha   90.00
_cell.angle_beta   90.00
_cell.angle_gamma   90.00
#
_symmetry.space_group_name_H-M   'P 1'
#
loop_
_entity.id
_entity.type
_entity.pdbx_description
1 polymer ?
#
loop_
_entity_poly.entity_id
_entity_poly.type
_entity_poly.pdbx_seq_one_letter_code
_entity_poly.pdbx_strand_id
1 'polypeptide(L)'
;VPERDAHVYAEGVRRGGTLVTAKVNDELVDEAERILRQTNSVNLEERRGVYEAGGWTGFDADADPYGDIEAERDRIRNATPL
;
A
#
# COMPACT_ATOMS: atom_id res chain seq x y z
N VAL A 1 5.88 -10.23 8.48
CA VAL A 1 5.37 -8.84 8.44
C VAL A 1 4.56 -8.60 9.71
N PRO A 2 4.80 -7.53 10.47
CA PRO A 2 3.96 -7.14 11.61
C PRO A 2 2.50 -6.93 11.18
N GLU A 3 1.53 -7.33 12.01
CA GLU A 3 0.09 -7.25 11.69
C GLU A 3 -0.34 -5.84 11.27
N ARG A 4 0.07 -4.81 12.02
CA ARG A 4 -0.18 -3.40 11.69
C ARG A 4 0.25 -3.00 10.28
N ASP A 5 1.31 -3.60 9.74
CA ASP A 5 1.80 -3.29 8.40
C ASP A 5 1.00 -4.10 7.36
N ALA A 6 0.57 -5.31 7.72
CA ALA A 6 -0.34 -6.13 6.92
C ALA A 6 -1.69 -5.42 6.65
N HIS A 7 -2.26 -4.74 7.66
CA HIS A 7 -3.48 -3.95 7.47
C HIS A 7 -3.28 -2.82 6.46
N VAL A 8 -2.11 -2.16 6.42
CA VAL A 8 -1.83 -1.09 5.46
C VAL A 8 -1.74 -1.64 4.04
N TYR A 9 -1.14 -2.81 3.84
CA TYR A 9 -1.13 -3.48 2.53
C TYR A 9 -2.54 -3.86 2.08
N ALA A 10 -3.34 -4.45 2.97
CA ALA A 10 -4.70 -4.88 2.65
C ALA A 10 -5.59 -3.68 2.29
N GLU A 11 -5.53 -2.59 3.06
CA GLU A 11 -6.26 -1.36 2.75
C GLU A 11 -5.76 -0.73 1.44
N GLY A 12 -4.45 -0.75 1.20
CA GLY A 12 -3.85 -0.29 -0.06
C GLY A 12 -4.43 -0.98 -1.28
N VAL A 13 -4.63 -2.31 -1.22
CA VAL A 13 -5.28 -3.09 -2.27
C VAL A 13 -6.77 -2.75 -2.35
N ARG A 14 -7.48 -2.69 -1.21
CA ARG A 14 -8.91 -2.34 -1.16
C ARG A 14 -9.21 -1.01 -1.84
N ARG A 15 -8.31 -0.01 -1.68
CA ARG A 15 -8.43 1.32 -2.28
C ARG A 15 -7.90 1.43 -3.72
N GLY A 16 -7.63 0.30 -4.38
CA GLY A 16 -7.23 0.25 -5.79
C GLY A 16 -5.72 0.32 -6.06
N GLY A 17 -4.89 0.09 -5.04
CA GLY A 17 -3.44 -0.09 -5.19
C GLY A 17 -3.05 -1.52 -5.59
N THR A 18 -1.78 -1.70 -5.96
CA THR A 18 -1.23 -3.01 -6.33
C THR A 18 -0.18 -3.44 -5.31
N LEU A 19 -0.27 -4.69 -4.85
CA LEU A 19 0.77 -5.32 -4.03
C LEU A 19 1.58 -6.28 -4.90
N VAL A 20 2.89 -6.03 -4.99
CA VAL A 20 3.84 -6.90 -5.69
C VAL A 20 4.64 -7.67 -4.65
N THR A 21 4.70 -8.99 -4.79
CA THR A 21 5.52 -9.86 -3.94
C THR A 21 6.37 -10.78 -4.82
N ALA A 22 7.56 -11.14 -4.34
CA ALA A 22 8.45 -12.06 -5.04
C ALA A 22 8.98 -13.09 -4.05
N LYS A 23 8.96 -14.35 -4.45
CA LYS A 23 9.68 -15.44 -3.77
C LYS A 23 10.92 -15.75 -4.58
N VAL A 24 12.09 -15.55 -4.00
CA VAL A 24 13.38 -15.71 -4.66
C VAL A 24 14.30 -16.61 -3.83
N ASN A 25 15.33 -17.16 -4.47
CA ASN A 25 16.42 -17.82 -3.74
C ASN A 25 17.22 -16.77 -2.95
N ASP A 26 17.88 -17.19 -1.87
CA ASP A 26 18.64 -16.30 -0.97
C ASP A 26 19.69 -15.46 -1.71
N GLU A 27 20.35 -16.03 -2.72
CA GLU A 27 21.35 -15.36 -3.56
C GLU A 27 20.78 -14.18 -4.38
N LEU A 28 19.46 -14.12 -4.56
CA LEU A 28 18.77 -13.11 -5.37
C LEU A 28 18.04 -12.05 -4.53
N VAL A 29 18.10 -12.13 -3.20
CA VAL A 29 17.37 -11.22 -2.30
C VAL A 29 17.77 -9.77 -2.54
N ASP A 30 19.06 -9.47 -2.55
CA ASP A 30 19.57 -8.10 -2.74
C ASP A 30 19.16 -7.52 -4.09
N GLU A 31 19.18 -8.34 -5.14
CA GLU A 31 18.79 -7.95 -6.49
C GLU A 31 17.29 -7.68 -6.59
N ALA A 32 16.46 -8.54 -5.98
CA ALA A 32 15.02 -8.35 -5.93
C ALA A 32 14.66 -7.08 -5.14
N GLU A 33 15.30 -6.84 -3.98
CA GLU A 33 15.12 -5.61 -3.21
C GLU A 33 15.51 -4.37 -4.02
N ARG A 34 16.64 -4.42 -4.73
CA ARG A 34 17.10 -3.32 -5.58
C ARG A 34 16.08 -3.01 -6.67
N ILE A 35 15.54 -4.01 -7.36
CA ILE A 35 14.52 -3.83 -8.41
C ILE A 35 13.25 -3.22 -7.82
N LEU A 36 12.75 -3.74 -6.70
CA LEU A 36 11.53 -3.23 -6.07
C LEU A 36 11.70 -1.77 -5.61
N ARG A 37 12.88 -1.41 -5.07
CA ARG A 37 13.19 -0.04 -4.62
C ARG A 37 13.42 0.97 -5.75
N GLN A 38 13.76 0.51 -6.96
CA GLN A 38 13.94 1.38 -8.14
C GLN A 38 12.62 1.91 -8.72
N THR A 39 11.50 1.30 -8.34
CA THR A 39 10.16 1.78 -8.68
C THR A 39 9.64 2.73 -7.61
N ASN A 40 8.58 3.49 -7.91
CA ASN A 40 7.89 4.35 -6.93
C ASN A 40 7.19 3.52 -5.84
N SER A 41 7.98 2.83 -5.03
CA SER A 41 7.53 2.04 -3.89
C SER A 41 6.90 2.94 -2.85
N VAL A 42 5.81 2.45 -2.25
CA VAL A 42 5.06 3.21 -1.24
C VAL A 42 5.80 3.14 0.09
N ASN A 43 6.06 4.30 0.70
CA ASN A 43 6.46 4.37 2.11
C ASN A 43 5.24 4.02 2.99
N LEU A 44 5.35 2.92 3.74
CA LEU A 44 4.28 2.40 4.59
C LEU A 44 3.89 3.33 5.73
N GLU A 45 4.85 4.02 6.33
CA GLU A 45 4.60 4.89 7.48
C GLU A 45 3.82 6.14 7.04
N GLU A 46 4.27 6.77 5.95
CA GLU A 46 3.56 7.88 5.33
C GLU A 46 2.16 7.46 4.86
N ARG A 47 2.05 6.28 4.23
CA ARG A 47 0.76 5.78 3.76
C ARG A 47 -0.22 5.55 4.90
N ARG A 48 0.24 4.97 6.00
CA ARG A 48 -0.56 4.80 7.22
C ARG A 48 -1.05 6.16 7.72
N GLY A 49 -0.15 7.13 7.83
CA GLY A 49 -0.51 8.48 8.28
C GLY A 49 -1.60 9.13 7.41
N VAL A 50 -1.55 8.95 6.09
CA VAL A 50 -2.60 9.42 5.17
C VAL A 50 -3.95 8.74 5.45
N TYR A 51 -3.97 7.43 5.69
CA TYR A 51 -5.20 6.71 6.00
C TYR A 51 -5.77 7.13 7.37
N GLU A 52 -4.92 7.21 8.39
CA GLU A 52 -5.32 7.60 9.74
C GLU A 52 -5.85 9.04 9.79
N ALA A 53 -5.25 9.97 9.03
CA ALA A 53 -5.76 11.32 8.87
C ALA A 53 -7.16 11.35 8.21
N GLY A 54 -7.50 10.33 7.42
CA GLY A 54 -8.82 10.10 6.84
C GLY A 54 -9.78 9.31 7.73
N GLY A 55 -9.41 9.01 8.99
CA GLY A 55 -10.24 8.28 9.95
C GLY A 55 -10.15 6.76 9.87
N TRP A 56 -9.22 6.21 9.08
CA TRP A 56 -8.96 4.76 9.06
C TRP A 56 -8.28 4.31 10.35
N THR A 57 -8.71 3.18 10.91
CA THR A 57 -8.15 2.61 12.16
C THR A 57 -7.56 1.22 11.98
N GLY A 58 -7.72 0.62 10.79
CA GLY A 58 -7.30 -0.73 10.47
C GLY A 58 -8.09 -1.26 9.28
N PHE A 59 -7.53 -2.26 8.60
CA PHE A 59 -8.25 -2.93 7.51
C PHE A 59 -9.41 -3.74 8.09
N ASP A 60 -10.59 -3.53 7.53
CA ASP A 60 -11.83 -4.26 7.83
C ASP A 60 -12.20 -5.10 6.60
N ALA A 61 -12.26 -6.42 6.79
CA ALA A 61 -12.55 -7.37 5.72
C ALA A 61 -14.04 -7.41 5.35
N ASP A 62 -14.92 -6.93 6.23
CA ASP A 62 -16.38 -6.91 6.06
C ASP A 62 -16.89 -5.54 5.58
N ALA A 63 -16.01 -4.55 5.43
CA ALA A 63 -16.36 -3.23 4.90
C ALA A 63 -16.83 -3.31 3.44
N ASP A 64 -17.75 -2.41 3.08
CA ASP A 64 -18.20 -2.27 1.69
C ASP A 64 -17.00 -2.07 0.74
N PRO A 65 -17.11 -2.54 -0.52
CA PRO A 65 -16.10 -2.28 -1.54
C PRO A 65 -15.79 -0.78 -1.62
N TYR A 66 -14.50 -0.44 -1.70
CA TYR A 66 -14.11 0.95 -1.86
C TYR A 66 -14.57 1.46 -3.22
N GLY A 67 -15.37 2.52 -3.24
CA GLY A 67 -16.03 2.97 -4.47
C GLY A 67 -15.03 3.55 -5.48
N ASP A 68 -15.32 3.39 -6.78
CA ASP A 68 -14.44 3.85 -7.88
C ASP A 68 -14.10 5.35 -7.79
N ILE A 69 -15.06 6.19 -7.37
CA ILE A 69 -14.86 7.64 -7.19
C ILE A 69 -13.88 7.92 -6.05
N GLU A 70 -13.95 7.16 -4.96
CA GLU A 70 -13.08 7.31 -3.80
C GLU A 70 -11.67 6.80 -4.12
N ALA A 71 -11.57 5.67 -4.83
CA ALA A 71 -10.32 5.12 -5.32
C ALA A 71 -9.61 6.11 -6.26
N GLU A 72 -10.34 6.76 -7.17
CA GLU A 72 -9.77 7.76 -8.07
C GLU A 72 -9.31 9.02 -7.35
N ARG A 73 -10.09 9.52 -6.38
CA ARG A 73 -9.70 10.65 -5.53
C ARG A 73 -8.41 10.35 -4.76
N ASP A 74 -8.30 9.14 -4.21
CA ASP A 74 -7.10 8.73 -3.48
C ASP A 74 -5.91 8.52 -4.42
N ARG A 75 -6.11 8.01 -5.64
CA ARG A 75 -5.04 7.96 -6.66
C ARG A 75 -4.49 9.35 -6.97
N ILE A 76 -5.37 10.33 -7.22
CA ILE A 76 -4.96 11.71 -7.51
C ILE A 76 -4.20 12.31 -6.32
N ARG A 77 -4.68 12.09 -5.09
CA ARG A 77 -4.00 12.55 -3.87
C ARG A 77 -2.60 11.97 -3.74
N ASN A 78 -2.42 10.70 -4.10
CA ASN A 78 -1.13 10.00 -3.99
C ASN A 78 -0.20 10.23 -5.20
N ALA A 79 -0.72 10.65 -6.35
CA ALA A 79 0.06 10.88 -7.57
C ALA A 79 0.81 12.22 -7.59
N THR A 80 0.44 13.15 -6.70
CA THR A 80 1.05 14.49 -6.63
C THR A 80 2.05 14.52 -5.46
N PRO A 81 3.37 14.61 -5.70
CA PRO A 81 4.30 14.91 -4.63
C PRO A 81 4.05 16.35 -4.15
N LEU A 82 3.99 16.56 -2.84
CA LEU A 82 4.05 17.91 -2.25
C LEU A 82 5.42 18.55 -2.53
#